data_AF-A5DUJ4-F1
#
_entry.id   AF-A5DUJ4-F1
#
_cell.length_a   1.000
_cell.length_b   1.000
_cell.length_c   1.000
_cell.angle_alpha   90.00
_cell.angle_beta   90.00
_cell.angle_gamma   90.00
#
_symmetry.space_group_name_H-M   'P 1'
#
loop_
_entity.id
_entity.type
_entity.pdbx_description
1 polymer ?
#
loop_
_entity_poly.entity_id
_entity_poly.type
_entity_poly.pdbx_seq_one_letter_code
_entity_poly.pdbx_strand_id
1 'polypeptide(L)'
;MRQWSISITMLDSQGKEIPAKILDKVTYHLHPTFANPIRVNKQQPFKVQEQGWGEFDIPIVVHIMGINGKPGERKFQHDLNFLQEKYHNDHVISIPVGPNKNPQLNKLLLESGSLPFDESGNNAGGVKRKLDTTNGPSSNQAASDNKSKKSRSAIKGNVDLEKLSQGLTKLSEDDLIVVVQMVTDNRTNEMNIKNDVENGEFTMDLYTLPDSLLKSLWDYVRKHTGEA
;
A
#
# COMPACT_ATOMS: atom_id res chain seq x y z
N MET A 1 -14.75 27.16 25.76
CA MET A 1 -13.63 26.87 24.84
C MET A 1 -12.99 25.56 25.31
N ARG A 2 -12.74 24.62 24.41
CA ARG A 2 -12.15 23.32 24.75
C ARG A 2 -10.68 23.33 24.36
N GLN A 3 -9.84 22.76 25.21
CA GLN A 3 -8.46 22.46 24.87
C GLN A 3 -8.40 21.03 24.33
N TRP A 4 -7.74 20.87 23.18
CA TRP A 4 -7.57 19.58 22.55
C TRP A 4 -6.10 19.39 22.16
N SER A 5 -5.68 18.14 22.02
CA SER A 5 -4.35 17.81 21.53
C SER A 5 -4.35 16.53 20.73
N ILE A 6 -3.55 16.49 19.66
CA ILE A 6 -3.38 15.34 18.79
C ILE A 6 -1.92 14.90 18.90
N SER A 7 -1.67 13.60 18.95
CA SER A 7 -0.33 13.00 18.94
C SER A 7 -0.31 11.81 18.00
N ILE A 8 0.85 11.53 17.42
CA ILE A 8 1.04 10.41 16.49
C ILE A 8 2.05 9.43 17.08
N THR A 9 1.60 8.19 17.20
CA THR A 9 2.38 7.01 17.59
C THR A 9 2.28 5.96 16.50
N MET A 10 3.02 4.87 16.65
CA MET A 10 2.84 3.69 15.81
C MET A 10 2.59 2.47 16.70
N LEU A 11 2.06 1.42 16.10
CA LEU A 11 1.85 0.14 16.76
C LEU A 11 2.93 -0.84 16.32
N ASP A 12 3.45 -1.63 17.25
CA ASP A 12 4.32 -2.77 16.94
C ASP A 12 3.49 -4.00 16.50
N SER A 13 4.18 -5.10 16.17
CA SER A 13 3.56 -6.37 15.78
C SER A 13 2.62 -6.98 16.84
N GLN A 14 2.70 -6.54 18.10
CA GLN A 14 1.86 -6.98 19.21
C GLN A 14 0.74 -5.98 19.53
N GLY A 15 0.61 -4.90 18.74
CA GLY A 15 -0.38 -3.86 18.95
C GLY A 15 -0.03 -2.88 20.07
N LYS A 16 1.22 -2.84 20.53
CA LYS A 16 1.67 -1.91 21.58
C LYS A 16 2.06 -0.57 20.95
N GLU A 17 1.64 0.53 21.59
CA GLU A 17 2.06 1.88 21.20
C GLU A 17 3.56 2.09 21.44
N ILE A 18 4.26 2.47 20.38
CA ILE A 18 5.67 2.86 20.38
C ILE A 18 5.84 4.23 19.68
N PRO A 19 6.94 4.95 19.93
CA PRO A 19 7.20 6.21 19.25
C PRO A 19 7.33 6.02 17.72
N ALA A 20 6.70 6.90 16.93
CA ALA A 20 6.73 6.85 15.47
C ALA A 20 8.07 7.33 14.88
N LYS A 21 9.16 6.60 15.16
CA LYS A 21 10.54 6.96 14.74
C LYS A 21 10.77 6.96 13.24
N ILE A 22 9.88 6.31 12.49
CA ILE A 22 9.93 6.23 11.04
C ILE A 22 9.56 7.54 10.34
N LEU A 23 9.09 8.55 11.09
CA LEU A 23 8.65 9.85 10.56
C LEU A 23 9.71 10.93 10.82
N ASP A 24 9.97 11.78 9.83
CA ASP A 24 10.82 12.98 9.98
C ASP A 24 10.01 14.21 10.41
N LYS A 25 8.78 14.34 9.90
CA LYS A 25 7.86 15.43 10.24
C LYS A 25 6.40 15.06 10.01
N VAL A 26 5.54 15.79 10.70
CA VAL A 26 4.07 15.73 10.58
C VAL A 26 3.57 17.14 10.34
N THR A 27 2.69 17.29 9.36
CA THR A 27 2.02 18.55 9.04
C THR A 27 0.53 18.43 9.34
N TYR A 28 0.01 19.28 10.21
CA TYR A 28 -1.42 19.40 10.49
C TYR A 28 -1.97 20.61 9.74
N HIS A 29 -3.05 20.42 8.98
CA HIS A 29 -3.79 21.48 8.33
C HIS A 29 -5.03 21.79 9.17
N LEU A 30 -4.88 22.71 10.12
CA LEU A 30 -5.98 23.17 10.98
C LEU A 30 -6.96 24.05 10.19
N HIS A 31 -8.14 24.29 10.78
CA HIS A 31 -9.13 25.18 10.19
C HIS A 31 -8.55 26.60 9.97
N PRO A 32 -8.91 27.32 8.89
CA PRO A 32 -8.34 28.64 8.57
C PRO A 32 -8.51 29.73 9.64
N THR A 33 -9.41 29.53 10.61
CA THR A 33 -9.63 30.45 11.73
C THR A 33 -8.51 30.42 12.77
N PHE A 34 -7.66 29.38 12.78
CA PHE A 34 -6.50 29.32 13.66
C PHE A 34 -5.37 30.18 13.09
N ALA A 35 -4.67 30.90 13.96
CA ALA A 35 -3.43 31.57 13.57
C ALA A 35 -2.40 30.51 13.15
N ASN A 36 -1.75 30.72 12.00
CA ASN A 36 -0.84 29.75 11.39
C ASN A 36 -1.49 28.36 11.28
N PRO A 37 -2.53 28.18 10.44
CA PRO A 37 -3.33 26.96 10.43
C PRO A 37 -2.54 25.73 9.98
N ILE A 38 -1.41 25.92 9.28
CA ILE A 38 -0.50 24.83 8.91
C ILE A 38 0.58 24.69 9.98
N ARG A 39 0.55 23.59 10.74
CA ARG A 39 1.51 23.30 11.81
C ARG A 39 2.44 22.18 11.38
N VAL A 40 3.75 22.39 11.45
CA VAL A 40 4.75 21.37 11.13
C VAL A 40 5.50 21.00 12.40
N ASN A 41 5.39 19.74 12.80
CA ASN A 41 6.02 19.18 13.97
C ASN A 41 7.07 18.15 13.56
N LYS A 42 8.28 18.27 14.09
CA LYS A 42 9.39 17.34 13.84
C LYS A 42 9.80 16.52 15.07
N GLN A 43 9.30 16.91 16.24
CA GLN A 43 9.63 16.25 17.50
C GLN A 43 8.52 15.27 17.88
N GLN A 44 8.89 14.05 18.22
CA GLN A 44 7.96 13.05 18.76
C GLN A 44 7.37 13.51 20.10
N PRO A 45 6.10 13.21 20.40
CA PRO A 45 5.14 12.39 19.64
C PRO A 45 4.35 13.20 18.60
N PHE A 46 5.00 14.20 17.98
CA PHE A 46 4.43 15.11 16.98
C PHE A 46 3.22 15.87 17.51
N LYS A 47 3.21 16.14 18.81
CA LYS A 47 2.04 16.68 19.52
C LYS A 47 1.71 18.09 19.04
N VAL A 48 0.47 18.29 18.61
CA VAL A 48 -0.13 19.63 18.47
C VAL A 48 -1.17 19.81 19.57
N GLN A 49 -1.26 21.02 20.11
CA GLN A 49 -2.19 21.37 21.18
C GLN A 49 -2.76 22.75 20.91
N GLU A 50 -4.08 22.87 21.03
CA GLU A 50 -4.80 24.09 20.69
C GLU A 50 -6.08 24.24 21.50
N GLN A 51 -6.69 25.41 21.39
CA GLN A 51 -7.98 25.71 22.01
C GLN A 51 -8.99 26.20 20.97
N GLY A 52 -10.19 25.62 20.98
CA GLY A 52 -11.23 25.93 20.01
C GLY A 52 -12.63 25.64 20.53
N TRP A 53 -13.62 25.98 19.74
CA TRP A 53 -15.04 25.73 20.04
C TRP A 53 -15.73 24.85 19.00
N GLY A 54 -15.15 24.70 17.81
CA GLY A 54 -15.71 23.92 16.71
C GLY A 54 -15.05 22.56 16.54
N GLU A 55 -15.79 21.67 15.89
CA GLU A 55 -15.38 20.36 15.39
C GLU A 55 -15.12 20.48 13.88
N PHE A 56 -14.10 19.80 13.37
CA PHE A 56 -13.71 19.89 11.97
C PHE A 56 -12.74 18.78 11.60
N ASP A 57 -12.71 18.43 10.32
CA ASP A 57 -11.69 17.52 9.82
C ASP A 57 -10.34 18.21 9.66
N ILE A 58 -9.30 17.53 10.10
CA ILE A 58 -7.90 17.95 10.03
C ILE A 58 -7.18 17.04 9.04
N PRO A 59 -6.83 17.54 7.85
CA PRO A 59 -5.87 16.87 7.00
C PRO A 59 -4.51 16.81 7.70
N ILE A 60 -3.98 15.60 7.85
CA ILE A 60 -2.66 15.32 8.44
C ILE A 60 -1.78 14.72 7.36
N VAL A 61 -0.59 15.30 7.15
CA VAL A 61 0.43 14.77 6.24
C VAL A 61 1.63 14.33 7.06
N VAL A 62 1.89 13.04 7.11
CA VAL A 62 3.12 12.50 7.69
C VAL A 62 4.15 12.29 6.58
N HIS A 63 5.41 12.49 6.92
CA HIS A 63 6.53 12.29 6.02
C HIS A 63 7.41 11.18 6.57
N ILE A 64 7.74 10.21 5.72
CA ILE A 64 8.56 9.06 6.07
C ILE A 64 10.02 9.45 5.95
N MET A 65 10.78 9.19 7.00
CA MET A 65 12.20 9.51 7.08
C MET A 65 12.98 8.93 5.91
N GLY A 66 13.79 9.77 5.26
CA GLY A 66 14.69 9.38 4.17
C GLY A 66 13.99 9.08 2.84
N ILE A 67 12.69 9.41 2.71
CA ILE A 67 11.96 9.37 1.44
C ILE A 67 11.47 10.78 1.13
N ASN A 68 12.12 11.44 0.18
CA ASN A 68 11.83 12.83 -0.12
C ASN A 68 10.64 12.98 -1.08
N GLY A 69 9.90 14.08 -0.90
CA GLY A 69 8.77 14.46 -1.75
C GLY A 69 7.55 13.55 -1.60
N LYS A 70 6.67 13.59 -2.60
CA LYS A 70 5.38 12.86 -2.61
C LYS A 70 5.48 11.36 -2.27
N PRO A 71 6.50 10.59 -2.71
CA PRO A 71 6.60 9.16 -2.37
C PRO A 71 6.71 8.87 -0.87
N GLY A 72 7.25 9.82 -0.08
CA GLY A 72 7.39 9.70 1.37
C GLY A 72 6.21 10.25 2.15
N GLU A 73 5.24 10.87 1.49
CA GLU A 73 4.08 11.47 2.14
C GLU A 73 2.95 10.46 2.31
N ARG A 74 2.32 10.43 3.49
CA ARG A 74 1.02 9.76 3.71
C ARG A 74 0.04 10.79 4.27
N LYS A 75 -1.16 10.81 3.71
CA LYS A 75 -2.21 11.77 4.06
C LYS A 75 -3.34 11.05 4.78
N PHE A 76 -3.80 11.63 5.88
CA PHE A 76 -4.93 11.14 6.66
C PHE A 76 -5.92 12.28 6.87
N GLN A 77 -7.19 11.91 6.97
CA GLN A 77 -8.24 12.82 7.40
C GLN A 77 -8.59 12.47 8.84
N HIS A 78 -8.37 13.39 9.76
CA HIS A 78 -8.67 13.19 11.17
C HIS A 78 -9.84 14.08 11.59
N ASP A 79 -10.97 13.48 11.91
CA ASP A 79 -12.12 14.20 12.47
C ASP A 79 -11.80 14.62 13.91
N LEU A 80 -11.73 15.94 14.15
CA LEU A 80 -11.68 16.51 15.50
C LEU A 80 -13.11 16.72 15.99
N ASN A 81 -13.57 15.83 16.88
CA ASN A 81 -14.88 15.94 17.53
C ASN A 81 -14.77 15.85 19.05
N PHE A 82 -15.86 16.18 19.74
CA PHE A 82 -15.94 16.18 21.20
C PHE A 82 -16.90 15.12 21.74
N LEU A 83 -17.18 14.08 20.95
CA LEU A 83 -18.03 12.96 21.36
C LEU A 83 -17.38 12.14 22.49
N GLN A 84 -16.05 12.04 22.49
CA GLN A 84 -15.26 11.36 23.50
C GLN A 84 -14.13 12.28 23.99
N GLU A 85 -13.75 12.16 25.27
CA GLU A 85 -12.63 12.92 25.84
C GLU A 85 -11.28 12.50 25.21
N LYS A 86 -11.17 11.22 24.86
CA LYS A 86 -10.03 10.64 24.19
C LYS A 86 -10.51 9.54 23.25
N TYR A 87 -10.00 9.56 22.02
CA TYR A 87 -10.23 8.53 21.02
C TYR A 87 -8.96 8.31 20.20
N HIS A 88 -8.93 7.19 19.48
CA HIS A 88 -7.82 6.78 18.62
C HIS A 88 -8.36 6.53 17.21
N ASN A 89 -7.55 6.82 16.20
CA ASN A 89 -7.86 6.53 14.80
C ASN A 89 -6.65 5.85 14.17
N ASP A 90 -6.77 4.55 13.94
CA ASP A 90 -5.69 3.72 13.45
C ASP A 90 -5.67 3.71 11.92
N HIS A 91 -4.50 3.99 11.35
CA HIS A 91 -4.30 3.99 9.90
C HIS A 91 -3.19 3.01 9.50
N VAL A 92 -3.49 2.13 8.54
CA VAL A 92 -2.50 1.24 7.93
C VAL A 92 -1.84 1.95 6.76
N ILE A 93 -0.51 1.96 6.73
CA ILE A 93 0.28 2.61 5.68
C ILE A 93 1.23 1.63 5.02
N SER A 94 1.41 1.77 3.70
CA SER A 94 2.46 1.05 2.97
C SER A 94 3.75 1.86 3.00
N ILE A 95 4.84 1.23 3.43
CA ILE A 95 6.18 1.83 3.49
C ILE A 95 7.07 1.12 2.47
N PRO A 96 7.67 1.85 1.52
CA PRO A 96 8.47 1.23 0.48
C PRO A 96 9.84 0.86 1.03
N VAL A 97 9.97 -0.41 1.40
CA VAL A 97 11.18 -1.02 1.95
C VAL A 97 11.94 -1.79 0.88
N GLY A 98 13.25 -1.94 1.06
CA GLY A 98 14.07 -2.80 0.22
C GLY A 98 15.44 -3.03 0.86
N PRO A 99 16.13 -4.14 0.57
CA PRO A 99 17.39 -4.50 1.22
C PRO A 99 18.43 -3.37 1.26
N ASN A 100 18.60 -2.70 0.13
CA ASN A 100 19.57 -1.62 -0.05
C ASN A 100 18.92 -0.22 -0.01
N LYS A 101 17.62 -0.13 0.27
CA LYS A 101 16.87 1.13 0.25
C LYS A 101 16.70 1.64 1.67
N ASN A 102 17.27 2.81 1.94
CA ASN A 102 17.15 3.52 3.22
C ASN A 102 17.41 2.61 4.45
N PRO A 103 18.67 2.18 4.68
CA PRO A 103 19.02 1.26 5.76
C PRO A 103 18.60 1.74 7.15
N GLN A 104 18.62 3.06 7.37
CA GLN A 104 18.19 3.66 8.63
C GLN A 104 16.70 3.46 8.89
N LEU A 105 15.85 3.64 7.87
CA LEU A 105 14.42 3.37 7.97
C LEU A 105 14.16 1.87 8.21
N ASN A 106 14.85 0.99 7.48
CA ASN A 106 14.72 -0.46 7.67
C ASN A 106 15.05 -0.87 9.11
N LYS A 107 16.13 -0.33 9.69
CA LYS A 107 16.51 -0.59 11.08
C LYS A 107 15.40 -0.18 12.06
N LEU A 108 14.80 0.99 11.88
CA LEU A 108 13.72 1.46 12.75
C LEU A 108 12.44 0.64 12.58
N LEU A 109 12.12 0.22 11.36
CA LEU A 109 10.98 -0.66 11.10
C LEU A 109 11.14 -2.02 11.76
N LEU A 110 12.38 -2.53 11.83
CA LEU A 110 12.69 -3.79 12.51
C LEU A 110 12.39 -3.75 14.02
N GLU A 111 12.46 -2.56 14.65
CA GLU A 111 12.04 -2.38 16.06
C GLU A 111 10.52 -2.57 16.23
N SER A 112 9.74 -2.36 15.17
CA SER A 112 8.27 -2.46 15.19
C SER A 112 7.72 -3.79 14.66
N GLY A 113 8.48 -4.50 13.81
CA GLY A 113 8.04 -5.75 13.20
C GLY A 113 9.05 -6.31 12.19
N SER A 114 8.67 -7.38 11.48
CA SER A 114 9.53 -8.00 10.47
C SER A 114 9.48 -7.28 9.12
N LEU A 115 10.57 -7.35 8.36
CA LEU A 115 10.66 -6.87 6.98
C LEU A 115 10.42 -8.02 5.98
N PRO A 116 10.00 -7.72 4.74
CA PRO A 116 9.75 -8.73 3.69
C PRO A 116 11.05 -9.29 3.06
N PHE A 117 12.21 -8.96 3.61
CA PHE A 117 13.53 -9.43 3.19
C PHE A 117 14.40 -9.72 4.42
N ASP A 118 15.38 -10.61 4.25
CA ASP A 118 16.35 -10.95 5.29
C ASP A 118 17.53 -9.96 5.33
N GLU A 119 18.38 -10.09 6.35
CA GLU A 119 19.60 -9.26 6.49
C GLU A 119 20.60 -9.44 5.33
N SER A 120 20.50 -10.55 4.59
CA SER A 120 21.32 -10.83 3.40
C SER A 120 20.74 -10.21 2.12
N GLY A 121 19.58 -9.55 2.22
CA GLY A 121 18.89 -8.89 1.12
C GLY A 121 18.15 -9.83 0.18
N ASN A 122 17.96 -11.08 0.55
CA ASN A 122 17.05 -11.98 -0.14
C ASN A 122 15.62 -11.67 0.31
N ASN A 123 14.67 -11.70 -0.63
CA ASN A 123 13.25 -11.70 -0.27
C ASN A 123 13.01 -12.86 0.72
N ALA A 124 12.42 -12.56 1.87
CA ALA A 124 12.13 -13.53 2.91
C ALA A 124 10.97 -14.41 2.42
N GLY A 125 11.31 -15.37 1.55
CA GLY A 125 10.39 -16.31 0.95
C GLY A 125 9.99 -17.39 1.95
N GLY A 126 8.89 -17.16 2.68
CA GLY A 126 7.97 -18.24 3.04
C GLY A 126 7.63 -18.37 4.52
N VAL A 127 6.53 -17.75 4.93
CA VAL A 127 5.59 -18.45 5.82
C VAL A 127 4.92 -19.55 4.98
N LYS A 128 5.66 -20.65 4.79
CA LYS A 128 5.08 -21.93 4.41
C LYS A 128 4.25 -22.40 5.61
N ARG A 129 2.93 -22.32 5.51
CA ARG A 129 2.06 -23.18 6.31
C ARG A 129 2.43 -24.62 5.96
N LYS A 130 3.13 -25.25 6.90
CA LYS A 130 3.56 -26.64 6.91
C LYS A 130 2.33 -27.54 6.72
N LEU A 131 2.25 -28.22 5.59
CA LEU A 131 1.55 -29.51 5.48
C LEU A 131 2.52 -30.48 4.82
N ASP A 132 2.41 -31.71 5.28
CA ASP A 132 3.45 -32.71 5.43
C ASP A 132 3.93 -33.33 4.11
N THR A 133 5.18 -33.78 4.12
CA THR A 133 5.85 -34.48 3.02
C THR A 133 5.67 -35.98 3.20
N THR A 134 5.22 -36.71 2.19
CA THR A 134 5.59 -38.14 2.06
C THR A 134 5.90 -38.52 0.60
N ASN A 135 7.06 -39.16 0.46
CA ASN A 135 7.82 -39.54 -0.73
C ASN A 135 7.17 -40.61 -1.65
N GLY A 136 7.58 -40.62 -2.92
CA GLY A 136 7.60 -41.83 -3.76
C GLY A 136 7.94 -41.56 -5.25
N PRO A 137 8.65 -42.47 -5.97
CA PRO A 137 9.72 -42.10 -6.93
C PRO A 137 9.47 -42.50 -8.41
N SER A 138 10.45 -42.21 -9.29
CA SER A 138 10.65 -42.64 -10.71
C SER A 138 10.37 -41.54 -11.76
N SER A 139 11.08 -41.35 -12.88
CA SER A 139 12.23 -41.99 -13.51
C SER A 139 12.59 -41.22 -14.80
N ASN A 140 13.89 -41.09 -15.09
CA ASN A 140 14.59 -41.19 -16.38
C ASN A 140 14.16 -40.45 -17.68
N GLN A 141 15.20 -39.86 -18.31
CA GLN A 141 15.48 -39.67 -19.75
C GLN A 141 14.67 -38.58 -20.50
N ALA A 142 15.16 -37.91 -21.55
CA ALA A 142 16.46 -37.57 -22.14
C ALA A 142 16.15 -36.63 -23.34
N ALA A 143 17.04 -35.67 -23.61
CA ALA A 143 17.30 -34.95 -24.87
C ALA A 143 16.21 -34.76 -25.97
N SER A 144 16.00 -33.50 -26.38
CA SER A 144 16.35 -32.97 -27.72
C SER A 144 15.43 -31.83 -28.18
N ASP A 145 16.06 -30.66 -28.31
CA ASP A 145 15.89 -29.62 -29.34
C ASP A 145 14.54 -29.34 -30.05
N ASN A 146 14.08 -28.11 -29.73
CA ASN A 146 13.80 -27.00 -30.64
C ASN A 146 12.38 -26.75 -31.21
N LYS A 147 12.00 -25.47 -31.00
CA LYS A 147 11.13 -24.64 -31.85
C LYS A 147 9.61 -24.70 -31.65
N SER A 148 9.13 -24.07 -30.58
CA SER A 148 8.04 -23.09 -30.70
C SER A 148 8.09 -22.08 -29.55
N LYS A 149 8.14 -20.79 -29.92
CA LYS A 149 8.00 -19.65 -29.01
C LYS A 149 6.61 -19.75 -28.37
N LYS A 150 6.53 -20.27 -27.13
CA LYS A 150 5.36 -20.15 -26.29
C LYS A 150 5.76 -19.33 -25.07
N SER A 151 5.02 -18.25 -24.87
CA SER A 151 5.15 -17.28 -23.79
C SER A 151 5.57 -17.98 -22.49
N ARG A 152 6.67 -17.52 -21.89
CA ARG A 152 6.81 -17.69 -20.45
C ARG A 152 5.61 -16.97 -19.87
N SER A 153 4.67 -17.72 -19.29
CA SER A 153 3.60 -17.16 -18.47
C SER A 153 4.23 -16.13 -17.54
N ALA A 154 3.88 -14.87 -17.75
CA ALA A 154 4.42 -13.76 -17.00
C ALA A 154 3.68 -13.72 -15.65
N ILE A 155 4.09 -14.61 -14.76
CA ILE A 155 3.61 -14.60 -13.38
C ILE A 155 4.33 -13.45 -12.67
N LYS A 156 3.59 -12.39 -12.35
CA LYS A 156 4.08 -11.27 -11.52
C LYS A 156 3.45 -11.39 -10.14
N GLY A 157 4.29 -11.64 -9.13
CA GLY A 157 3.82 -12.03 -7.80
C GLY A 157 3.16 -13.42 -7.82
N ASN A 158 1.85 -13.47 -7.57
CA ASN A 158 1.02 -14.68 -7.60
C ASN A 158 -0.11 -14.61 -8.64
N VAL A 159 -0.07 -13.64 -9.55
CA VAL A 159 -1.13 -13.40 -10.55
C VAL A 159 -0.58 -13.75 -11.93
N ASP A 160 -1.34 -14.56 -12.67
CA ASP A 160 -1.06 -14.89 -14.05
C ASP A 160 -1.61 -13.77 -14.94
N LEU A 161 -0.71 -12.90 -15.44
CA LEU A 161 -1.09 -11.73 -16.24
C LEU A 161 -1.82 -12.13 -17.52
N GLU A 162 -1.52 -13.31 -18.07
CA GLU A 162 -2.16 -13.79 -19.31
C GLU A 162 -3.63 -14.09 -19.03
N LYS A 163 -3.90 -14.85 -17.96
CA LYS A 163 -5.27 -15.14 -17.52
C LYS A 163 -6.00 -13.88 -17.05
N LEU A 164 -5.31 -12.94 -16.39
CA LEU A 164 -5.93 -11.70 -15.94
C LEU A 164 -6.40 -10.89 -17.14
N SER A 165 -5.56 -10.75 -18.16
CA SER A 165 -5.91 -10.03 -19.39
C SER A 165 -7.09 -10.68 -20.12
N GLN A 166 -7.15 -12.01 -20.15
CA GLN A 166 -8.29 -12.76 -20.72
C GLN A 166 -9.57 -12.64 -19.88
N GLY A 167 -9.44 -12.53 -18.56
CA GLY A 167 -10.60 -12.35 -17.69
C GLY A 167 -11.17 -10.94 -17.77
N LEU A 168 -10.30 -9.92 -17.91
CA LEU A 168 -10.72 -8.53 -18.08
C LEU A 168 -11.56 -8.33 -19.35
N THR A 169 -11.28 -9.06 -20.44
CA THR A 169 -12.09 -8.98 -21.69
C THR A 169 -13.44 -9.70 -21.59
N LYS A 170 -13.68 -10.48 -20.54
CA LYS A 170 -14.94 -11.21 -20.30
C LYS A 170 -15.88 -10.48 -19.32
N LEU A 171 -15.45 -9.35 -18.77
CA LEU A 171 -16.26 -8.55 -17.85
C LEU A 171 -17.39 -7.83 -18.58
N SER A 172 -18.51 -7.63 -17.88
CA SER A 172 -19.63 -6.81 -18.37
C SER A 172 -19.27 -5.31 -18.33
N GLU A 173 -20.05 -4.47 -19.01
CA GLU A 173 -19.84 -3.01 -19.02
C GLU A 173 -19.87 -2.42 -17.59
N ASP A 174 -20.82 -2.87 -16.75
CA ASP A 174 -20.93 -2.46 -15.36
C ASP A 174 -19.69 -2.85 -14.53
N ASP A 175 -19.14 -4.05 -14.78
CA ASP A 175 -17.93 -4.54 -14.12
C ASP A 175 -16.67 -3.79 -14.56
N LEU A 176 -16.60 -3.40 -15.84
CA LEU A 176 -15.49 -2.61 -16.38
C LEU A 176 -15.41 -1.23 -15.73
N ILE A 177 -16.55 -0.61 -15.39
CA ILE A 177 -16.58 0.66 -14.65
C ILE A 177 -15.90 0.51 -13.29
N VAL A 178 -16.18 -0.58 -12.56
CA VAL A 178 -15.56 -0.86 -11.26
C VAL A 178 -14.05 -1.09 -11.42
N VAL A 179 -13.62 -1.81 -12.46
CA VAL A 179 -12.19 -1.98 -12.77
C VAL A 179 -11.49 -0.64 -13.03
N VAL A 180 -12.09 0.23 -13.85
CA VAL A 180 -11.56 1.57 -14.13
C VAL A 180 -11.45 2.38 -12.84
N GLN A 181 -12.46 2.31 -11.97
CA GLN A 181 -12.44 2.97 -10.67
C GLN A 181 -11.32 2.43 -9.77
N MET A 182 -11.17 1.11 -9.65
CA MET A 182 -10.10 0.48 -8.85
C MET A 182 -8.70 0.92 -9.32
N VAL A 183 -8.50 1.03 -10.64
CA VAL A 183 -7.23 1.45 -11.24
C VAL A 183 -6.99 2.94 -11.05
N THR A 184 -8.01 3.78 -11.15
CA THR A 184 -7.91 5.24 -10.96
C THR A 184 -7.68 5.62 -9.50
N ASP A 185 -8.38 5.00 -8.56
CA ASP A 185 -8.24 5.24 -7.12
C ASP A 185 -6.84 4.86 -6.59
N ASN A 186 -6.19 3.89 -7.25
CA ASN A 186 -4.86 3.41 -6.89
C ASN A 186 -3.76 3.89 -7.85
N ARG A 187 -4.04 4.88 -8.71
CA ARG A 187 -3.12 5.31 -9.77
C ARG A 187 -1.77 5.76 -9.20
N THR A 188 -0.68 5.19 -9.70
CA THR A 188 0.69 5.60 -9.37
C THR A 188 1.43 6.11 -10.61
N ASN A 189 2.54 6.82 -10.39
CA ASN A 189 3.36 7.37 -11.48
C ASN A 189 4.12 6.29 -12.28
N GLU A 190 4.20 5.06 -11.76
CA GLU A 190 4.86 3.93 -12.43
C GLU A 190 3.89 3.19 -13.37
N MET A 191 2.58 3.42 -13.23
CA MET A 191 1.55 2.79 -14.07
C MET A 191 1.42 3.49 -15.42
N ASN A 192 1.44 2.71 -16.49
CA ASN A 192 1.17 3.18 -17.84
C ASN A 192 -0.31 2.95 -18.16
N ILE A 193 -1.13 3.98 -17.91
CA ILE A 193 -2.58 3.98 -18.14
C ILE A 193 -2.95 5.18 -19.01
N LYS A 194 -3.65 4.93 -20.12
CA LYS A 194 -4.22 5.97 -20.98
C LYS A 194 -5.74 5.91 -20.91
N ASN A 195 -6.34 7.07 -20.70
CA ASN A 195 -7.78 7.25 -20.68
C ASN A 195 -8.15 8.17 -21.84
N ASP A 196 -8.71 7.60 -22.90
CA ASP A 196 -9.23 8.34 -24.05
C ASP A 196 -10.75 8.48 -23.90
N VAL A 197 -11.15 9.58 -23.27
CA VAL A 197 -12.54 9.88 -22.96
C VAL A 197 -13.36 10.21 -24.21
N GLU A 198 -12.73 10.72 -25.28
CA GLU A 198 -13.41 11.08 -26.52
C GLU A 198 -13.79 9.84 -27.32
N ASN A 199 -12.94 8.81 -27.33
CA ASN A 199 -13.20 7.54 -28.01
C ASN A 199 -13.80 6.46 -27.10
N GLY A 200 -13.96 6.74 -25.80
CA GLY A 200 -14.43 5.76 -24.81
C GLY A 200 -13.44 4.61 -24.59
N GLU A 201 -12.16 4.81 -24.87
CA GLU A 201 -11.13 3.78 -24.79
C GLU A 201 -10.28 3.93 -23.51
N PHE A 202 -10.23 2.86 -22.73
CA PHE A 202 -9.39 2.77 -21.54
C PHE A 202 -8.31 1.70 -21.74
N THR A 203 -7.04 2.10 -21.79
CA THR A 203 -5.91 1.18 -21.94
C THR A 203 -4.98 1.24 -20.73
N MET A 204 -4.53 0.07 -20.27
CA MET A 204 -3.60 -0.04 -19.15
C MET A 204 -2.58 -1.16 -19.38
N ASP A 205 -1.34 -0.91 -18.99
CA ASP A 205 -0.28 -1.92 -19.03
C ASP A 205 -0.23 -2.70 -17.70
N LEU A 206 -0.68 -3.95 -17.71
CA LEU A 206 -0.72 -4.83 -16.54
C LEU A 206 0.66 -5.04 -15.89
N TYR A 207 1.76 -4.96 -16.66
CA TYR A 207 3.11 -5.13 -16.11
C TYR A 207 3.54 -3.96 -15.23
N THR A 208 2.93 -2.79 -15.44
CA THR A 208 3.22 -1.57 -14.68
C THR A 208 2.38 -1.45 -13.41
N LEU A 209 1.39 -2.31 -13.23
CA LEU A 209 0.52 -2.29 -12.05
C LEU A 209 1.25 -2.91 -10.82
N PRO A 210 1.12 -2.32 -9.62
CA PRO A 210 1.60 -2.90 -8.38
C PRO A 210 0.92 -4.23 -8.06
N ASP A 211 1.63 -5.11 -7.36
CA ASP A 211 1.13 -6.46 -7.04
C ASP A 211 -0.16 -6.44 -6.21
N SER A 212 -0.37 -5.40 -5.38
CA SER A 212 -1.61 -5.22 -4.63
C SER A 212 -2.81 -4.94 -5.54
N LEU A 213 -2.64 -4.08 -6.55
CA LEU A 213 -3.69 -3.78 -7.52
C LEU A 213 -3.93 -4.98 -8.44
N LEU A 214 -2.87 -5.66 -8.89
CA LEU A 214 -2.99 -6.89 -9.68
C LEU A 214 -3.77 -7.96 -8.93
N LYS A 215 -3.52 -8.12 -7.63
CA LYS A 215 -4.26 -9.07 -6.80
C LYS A 215 -5.73 -8.67 -6.65
N SER A 216 -6.02 -7.39 -6.37
CA SER A 216 -7.41 -6.92 -6.27
C SER A 216 -8.16 -7.07 -7.60
N LEU A 217 -7.53 -6.75 -8.72
CA LEU A 217 -8.10 -6.96 -10.06
C LEU A 217 -8.32 -8.45 -10.35
N TRP A 218 -7.36 -9.29 -10.00
CA TRP A 218 -7.46 -10.74 -10.16
C TRP A 218 -8.62 -11.34 -9.35
N ASP A 219 -8.73 -10.98 -8.07
CA ASP A 219 -9.80 -11.46 -7.20
C ASP A 219 -11.17 -10.96 -7.68
N TYR A 220 -11.25 -9.70 -8.16
CA TYR A 220 -12.46 -9.15 -8.75
C TYR A 220 -12.86 -9.89 -10.02
N VAL A 221 -11.94 -10.02 -10.97
CA VAL A 221 -12.16 -10.71 -12.24
C VAL A 221 -12.61 -12.16 -11.99
N ARG A 222 -11.89 -12.91 -11.15
CA ARG A 222 -12.22 -14.29 -10.82
C ARG A 222 -13.63 -14.45 -10.25
N LYS A 223 -14.06 -13.51 -9.41
CA LYS A 223 -15.40 -13.51 -8.81
C LYS A 223 -16.51 -13.29 -9.85
N HIS A 224 -16.24 -12.54 -10.91
CA HIS A 224 -17.25 -12.16 -11.91
C HIS A 224 -17.17 -12.99 -13.21
N THR A 225 -16.03 -13.63 -13.50
CA THR A 225 -15.85 -14.49 -14.69
C THR A 225 -15.92 -15.99 -14.39
N GLY A 226 -15.83 -16.39 -13.11
CA GLY A 226 -15.96 -17.79 -12.69
C GLY A 226 -14.77 -18.70 -13.01
N GLU A 227 -13.64 -18.17 -13.52
CA GLU A 227 -12.44 -18.98 -13.80
C GLU A 227 -11.62 -19.20 -12.52
N ALA A 228 -11.84 -20.35 -11.89
CA ALA A 228 -11.06 -20.85 -10.76
C ALA A 228 -9.72 -21.48 -11.16
#